data_AF-A0A0V0UHH4-F1
#
_entry.id   AF-A0A0V0UHH4-F1
#
_cell.length_a   1.000
_cell.length_b   1.000
_cell.length_c   1.000
_cell.angle_alpha   90.00
_cell.angle_beta   90.00
_cell.angle_gamma   90.00
#
_symmetry.space_group_name_H-M   'P 1'
#
loop_
_entity.id
_entity.type
_entity.pdbx_description
1 polymer ?
#
loop_
_entity_poly.entity_id
_entity_poly.type
_entity_poly.pdbx_seq_one_letter_code
_entity_poly.pdbx_strand_id
1 'polypeptide(L)'
;MVILEDDVLDQFLNNLSTSQDSITGLSKWCLERSSYHSVIIRAWHSFFYSATSNKRLACLFLLNDICQRERARNQTVFREEFATHLHGVFMNACTGELRSQAVRLLKLWEERKIFNNNVLDVIRDIVVATGSKSNNVENYNEACLRVTRNFDIKHFVDQLETFKKWEDYFLKSDSSLVTNIDLKHFINLMKDRERSKTHIAKAMELRDSFYKYMADWKTHLINMNKLLCRAQVAKVFYGRQNEEVEIVSQSYKVYENNLESVVQAMKDMQSIGNCSRYQNPLPISAAPSNISQSEFSIPLARQLEMIISAAKRGKVDESRTAEIDLDDEIYLFFLQDVEITVRQNNGFFVFSRGN
;
A
#
# COMPACT_ATOMS: atom_id res chain seq x y z
N MET A 1 2.75 16.95 30.39
CA MET A 1 2.14 17.61 29.22
C MET A 1 1.84 16.51 28.21
N VAL A 2 0.60 16.02 28.16
CA VAL A 2 0.18 14.99 27.20
C VAL A 2 0.14 15.64 25.81
N ILE A 3 0.76 15.01 24.81
CA ILE A 3 0.69 15.46 23.42
C ILE A 3 -0.37 14.58 22.74
N LEU A 4 -1.37 15.21 22.13
CA LEU A 4 -2.41 14.51 21.37
C LEU A 4 -1.92 14.23 19.95
N GLU A 5 -2.44 13.17 19.34
CA GLU A 5 -2.05 12.78 17.98
C GLU A 5 -2.32 13.88 16.96
N ASP A 6 -3.42 14.60 17.14
CA ASP A 6 -3.83 15.74 16.31
C ASP A 6 -2.83 16.90 16.36
N ASP A 7 -2.36 17.25 17.55
CA ASP A 7 -1.34 18.29 17.71
C ASP A 7 -0.09 17.94 16.90
N VAL A 8 0.29 16.65 16.87
CA VAL A 8 1.43 16.18 16.07
C VAL A 8 1.12 16.23 14.58
N LEU A 9 -0.09 15.88 14.19
CA LEU A 9 -0.52 15.84 12.81
C LEU A 9 -0.54 17.24 12.20
N ASP A 10 -0.98 18.24 12.95
CA ASP A 10 -0.94 19.65 12.56
C ASP A 10 0.49 20.16 12.43
N GLN A 11 1.41 19.70 13.30
CA GLN A 11 2.82 19.97 13.13
C GLN A 11 3.34 19.42 11.79
N PHE A 12 2.96 18.20 11.41
CA PHE A 12 3.36 17.64 10.12
C PHE A 12 2.70 18.35 8.94
N LEU A 13 1.42 18.68 9.03
CA LEU A 13 0.68 19.36 7.97
C LEU A 13 1.34 20.71 7.63
N ASN A 14 1.57 21.52 8.65
CA ASN A 14 1.99 22.91 8.53
C ASN A 14 3.50 23.05 8.30
N ASN A 15 4.31 22.19 8.92
CA ASN A 15 5.76 22.39 8.96
C ASN A 15 6.56 21.42 8.10
N LEU A 16 5.97 20.33 7.59
CA LEU A 16 6.72 19.32 6.81
C LEU A 16 6.77 19.66 5.31
N SER A 17 7.98 19.79 4.78
CA SER A 17 8.27 19.98 3.36
C SER A 17 9.53 19.19 2.98
N THR A 18 9.88 19.17 1.69
CA THR A 18 11.11 18.52 1.21
C THR A 18 12.37 19.34 1.47
N SER A 19 12.28 20.52 2.09
CA SER A 19 13.44 21.34 2.44
C SER A 19 14.20 20.79 3.64
N GLN A 20 15.54 20.88 3.60
CA GLN A 20 16.40 20.35 4.65
C GLN A 20 16.12 20.97 6.03
N ASP A 21 15.80 22.28 6.07
CA ASP A 21 15.53 23.00 7.32
C ASP A 21 14.24 22.51 7.98
N SER A 22 13.18 22.33 7.18
CA SER A 22 11.91 21.76 7.62
C SER A 22 12.08 20.35 8.19
N ILE A 23 12.77 19.48 7.45
CA ILE A 23 13.05 18.09 7.87
C ILE A 23 13.88 18.08 9.15
N THR A 24 14.95 18.87 9.21
CA THR A 24 15.85 18.94 10.37
C THR A 24 15.13 19.48 11.61
N GLY A 25 14.31 20.52 11.43
CA GLY A 25 13.53 21.12 12.50
C GLY A 25 12.54 20.14 13.11
N LEU A 26 11.70 19.51 12.27
CA LEU A 26 10.71 18.53 12.72
C LEU A 26 11.35 17.28 13.32
N SER A 27 12.46 16.80 12.75
CA SER A 27 13.19 15.66 13.27
C SER A 27 13.72 15.92 14.69
N LYS A 28 14.32 17.10 14.93
CA LYS A 28 14.74 17.50 16.28
C LYS A 28 13.56 17.57 17.23
N TRP A 29 12.45 18.18 16.80
CA TRP A 29 11.23 18.28 17.60
C TRP A 29 10.68 16.91 18.01
N CYS A 30 10.69 15.93 17.09
CA CYS A 30 10.29 14.55 17.38
C CYS A 30 11.22 13.90 18.40
N LEU A 31 12.54 14.05 18.23
CA LEU A 31 13.54 13.44 19.11
C LEU A 31 13.57 14.05 20.51
N GLU A 32 13.23 15.33 20.66
CA GLU A 32 13.03 15.99 21.95
C GLU A 32 11.81 15.45 22.71
N ARG A 33 10.87 14.82 21.99
CA ARG A 33 9.61 14.26 22.49
C ARG A 33 9.58 12.74 22.34
N SER A 34 10.74 12.08 22.47
CA SER A 34 10.86 10.63 22.29
C SER A 34 9.99 9.81 23.25
N SER A 35 9.57 10.37 24.40
CA SER A 35 8.56 9.75 25.28
C SER A 35 7.19 9.56 24.63
N TYR A 36 6.90 10.29 23.56
CA TYR A 36 5.65 10.23 22.79
C TYR A 36 5.84 9.56 21.42
N HIS A 37 6.90 8.76 21.24
CA HIS A 37 7.25 8.16 19.94
C HIS A 37 6.08 7.43 19.26
N SER A 38 5.29 6.66 20.01
CA SER A 38 4.14 5.90 19.48
C SER A 38 3.11 6.84 18.86
N VAL A 39 2.69 7.89 19.59
CA VAL A 39 1.76 8.91 19.08
C VAL A 39 2.33 9.63 17.86
N ILE A 40 3.62 9.97 17.87
CA ILE A 40 4.29 10.64 16.75
C ILE A 40 4.32 9.75 15.50
N ILE A 41 4.61 8.46 15.67
CA ILE A 41 4.68 7.51 14.55
C ILE A 41 3.28 7.20 14.00
N ARG A 42 2.26 7.09 14.86
CA ARG A 42 0.86 6.96 14.42
C ARG A 42 0.40 8.17 13.60
N ALA A 43 0.68 9.39 14.09
CA ALA A 43 0.40 10.62 13.34
C ALA A 43 1.16 10.66 12.00
N TRP A 44 2.45 10.29 12.00
CA TRP A 44 3.27 10.25 10.80
C TRP A 44 2.72 9.24 9.78
N HIS A 45 2.27 8.08 10.25
CA HIS A 45 1.70 7.02 9.42
C HIS A 45 0.38 7.51 8.78
N SER A 46 -0.53 8.07 9.58
CA SER A 46 -1.77 8.69 9.10
C SER A 46 -1.52 9.80 8.06
N PHE A 47 -0.53 10.65 8.32
CA PHE A 47 -0.12 11.72 7.41
C PHE A 47 0.44 11.16 6.09
N PHE A 48 1.35 10.18 6.14
CA PHE A 48 1.95 9.57 4.96
C PHE A 48 0.88 9.03 3.99
N TYR A 49 -0.12 8.32 4.52
CA TYR A 49 -1.17 7.74 3.68
C TYR A 49 -2.14 8.79 3.13
N SER A 50 -2.48 9.82 3.89
CA SER A 50 -3.36 10.92 3.41
C SER A 50 -2.66 11.94 2.50
N ALA A 51 -1.33 11.94 2.45
CA ALA A 51 -0.51 12.92 1.73
C ALA A 51 -0.39 12.66 0.22
N THR A 52 -0.07 13.73 -0.53
CA THR A 52 0.33 13.68 -1.94
C THR A 52 1.75 13.09 -2.10
N SER A 53 2.14 12.71 -3.32
CA SER A 53 3.48 12.15 -3.60
C SER A 53 4.64 12.99 -3.04
N ASN A 54 4.59 14.32 -3.19
CA ASN A 54 5.63 15.21 -2.69
C ASN A 54 5.72 15.21 -1.15
N LYS A 55 4.56 15.26 -0.47
CA LYS A 55 4.51 15.21 0.99
C LYS A 55 4.90 13.82 1.52
N ARG A 56 4.56 12.74 0.81
CA ARG A 56 5.05 11.38 1.10
C ARG A 56 6.58 11.29 1.00
N LEU A 57 7.18 11.94 0.01
CA LEU A 57 8.63 12.02 -0.09
C LEU A 57 9.24 12.75 1.13
N ALA A 58 8.66 13.87 1.54
CA ALA A 58 9.08 14.58 2.75
C ALA A 58 8.98 13.69 4.01
N CYS A 59 7.93 12.87 4.12
CA CYS A 59 7.78 11.90 5.21
C CYS A 59 8.92 10.87 5.24
N LEU A 60 9.32 10.36 4.08
CA LEU A 60 10.44 9.41 3.97
C LEU A 60 11.77 10.05 4.37
N PHE A 61 11.98 11.33 4.02
CA PHE A 61 13.17 12.07 4.46
C PHE A 61 13.16 12.36 5.95
N LEU A 62 12.00 12.70 6.52
CA LEU A 62 11.83 12.87 7.96
C LEU A 62 12.11 11.58 8.72
N LEU A 63 11.52 10.45 8.29
CA LEU A 63 11.76 9.13 8.88
C LEU A 63 13.26 8.80 8.86
N ASN A 64 13.93 9.03 7.72
CA ASN A 64 15.36 8.80 7.61
C ASN A 64 16.18 9.69 8.56
N ASP A 65 15.89 10.99 8.64
CA ASP A 65 16.65 11.92 9.48
C ASP A 65 16.43 11.62 10.98
N ILE A 66 15.21 11.30 11.41
CA ILE A 66 14.90 10.86 12.78
C ILE A 66 15.72 9.61 13.12
N CYS A 67 15.66 8.57 12.29
CA CYS A 67 16.36 7.31 12.56
C CYS A 67 17.89 7.47 12.61
N GLN A 68 18.45 8.33 11.76
CA GLN A 68 19.89 8.60 11.74
C GLN A 68 20.35 9.38 12.98
N ARG A 69 19.61 10.44 13.35
CA ARG A 69 19.94 11.24 14.54
C ARG A 69 19.72 10.46 15.83
N GLU A 70 18.65 9.68 15.92
CA GLU A 70 18.40 8.81 17.06
C GLU A 70 19.56 7.84 17.27
N ARG A 71 20.07 7.26 16.18
CA ARG A 71 21.23 6.37 16.27
C ARG A 71 22.49 7.10 16.71
N ALA A 72 22.73 8.31 16.23
CA ALA A 72 23.86 9.13 16.70
C ALA A 72 23.75 9.44 18.22
N ARG A 73 22.53 9.43 18.78
CA ARG A 73 22.26 9.56 20.22
C ARG A 73 22.27 8.22 20.98
N ASN A 74 22.62 7.11 20.33
CA ASN A 74 22.58 5.75 20.90
C ASN A 74 21.19 5.35 21.48
N GLN A 75 20.11 5.84 20.87
CA GLN A 75 18.73 5.45 21.19
C GLN A 75 18.17 4.52 20.11
N THR A 76 17.09 3.79 20.40
CA THR A 76 16.46 2.83 19.45
C THR A 76 14.93 2.92 19.35
N VAL A 77 14.30 3.71 20.21
CA VAL A 77 12.84 3.79 20.41
C VAL A 77 12.07 4.07 19.11
N PHE A 78 12.45 5.11 18.36
CA PHE A 78 11.84 5.41 17.06
C PHE A 78 12.16 4.35 16.02
N ARG A 79 13.39 3.85 15.94
CA ARG A 79 13.74 2.81 14.95
C ARG A 79 13.00 1.49 15.18
N GLU A 80 12.83 1.07 16.43
CA GLU A 80 12.06 -0.13 16.77
C GLU A 80 10.59 0.03 16.39
N GLU A 81 10.00 1.18 16.71
CA GLU A 81 8.60 1.47 16.38
C GLU A 81 8.37 1.69 14.87
N PHE A 82 9.29 2.34 14.15
CA PHE A 82 9.19 2.46 12.70
C PHE A 82 9.27 1.09 12.03
N ALA A 83 10.10 0.19 12.53
CA ALA A 83 10.32 -1.13 11.91
C ALA A 83 9.03 -1.94 11.75
N THR A 84 8.04 -1.78 12.63
CA THR A 84 6.74 -2.47 12.54
C THR A 84 5.87 -1.95 11.39
N HIS A 85 6.11 -0.72 10.92
CA HIS A 85 5.34 -0.04 9.88
C HIS A 85 6.02 -0.04 8.50
N LEU A 86 7.35 -0.31 8.43
CA LEU A 86 8.14 -0.17 7.20
C LEU A 86 7.64 -1.03 6.04
N HIS A 87 7.09 -2.21 6.30
CA HIS A 87 6.56 -3.07 5.24
C HIS A 87 5.47 -2.35 4.43
N GLY A 88 4.44 -1.81 5.09
CA GLY A 88 3.34 -1.10 4.43
C GLY A 88 3.82 0.18 3.73
N VAL A 89 4.72 0.92 4.36
CA VAL A 89 5.29 2.16 3.82
C VAL A 89 6.08 1.88 2.55
N PHE A 90 6.95 0.85 2.55
CA PHE A 90 7.75 0.51 1.39
C PHE A 90 6.95 -0.16 0.28
N MET A 91 5.93 -0.97 0.61
CA MET A 91 4.99 -1.44 -0.41
C MET A 91 4.36 -0.25 -1.16
N ASN A 92 3.98 0.79 -0.43
CA ASN A 92 3.43 2.02 -1.02
C ASN A 92 4.48 2.79 -1.83
N ALA A 93 5.63 3.09 -1.22
CA ALA A 93 6.67 3.95 -1.77
C ALA A 93 7.47 3.31 -2.92
N CYS A 94 7.54 1.98 -3.00
CA CYS A 94 8.22 1.27 -4.09
C CYS A 94 7.41 1.22 -5.39
N THR A 95 6.31 1.97 -5.46
CA THR A 95 5.48 2.14 -6.67
C THR A 95 5.54 3.58 -7.18
N GLY A 96 5.57 3.74 -8.50
CA GLY A 96 5.55 5.06 -9.16
C GLY A 96 6.80 5.90 -8.88
N GLU A 97 6.58 7.19 -8.63
CA GLU A 97 7.63 8.23 -8.59
C GLU A 97 8.55 8.13 -7.36
N LEU A 98 8.08 7.55 -6.25
CA LEU A 98 8.85 7.46 -5.00
C LEU A 98 9.88 6.32 -5.00
N ARG A 99 9.77 5.39 -5.96
CA ARG A 99 10.58 4.17 -5.99
C ARG A 99 12.08 4.45 -5.96
N SER A 100 12.55 5.41 -6.76
CA SER A 100 13.98 5.75 -6.84
C SER A 100 14.53 6.20 -5.49
N GLN A 101 13.73 6.95 -4.72
CA GLN A 101 14.09 7.44 -3.40
C GLN A 101 14.01 6.34 -2.34
N ALA A 102 13.00 5.47 -2.40
CA ALA A 102 12.91 4.30 -1.52
C ALA A 102 14.13 3.37 -1.69
N VAL A 103 14.55 3.08 -2.92
CA VAL A 103 15.75 2.28 -3.21
C VAL A 103 17.02 2.95 -2.67
N ARG A 104 17.13 4.27 -2.80
CA ARG A 104 18.26 5.03 -2.26
C ARG A 104 18.29 4.97 -0.73
N LEU A 105 17.13 5.06 -0.07
CA LEU A 105 17.04 4.95 1.40
C LEU A 105 17.49 3.59 1.90
N LEU A 106 17.07 2.50 1.24
CA LEU A 106 17.53 1.15 1.58
C LEU A 106 19.07 1.06 1.56
N LYS A 107 19.72 1.54 0.48
CA LYS A 107 21.19 1.54 0.38
C LYS A 107 21.84 2.33 1.51
N LEU A 108 21.32 3.51 1.82
CA LEU A 108 21.82 4.35 2.92
C LEU A 108 21.67 3.66 4.28
N TRP A 109 20.58 2.94 4.49
CA TRP A 109 20.34 2.21 5.74
C TRP A 109 21.24 0.99 5.88
N GLU A 110 21.55 0.30 4.79
CA GLU A 110 22.54 -0.79 4.74
C GLU A 110 23.95 -0.26 5.04
N GLU A 111 24.41 0.76 4.30
CA GLU A 111 25.75 1.35 4.46
C GLU A 111 25.98 1.84 5.88
N ARG A 112 24.99 2.55 6.42
CA ARG A 112 25.12 3.12 7.76
C ARG A 112 24.89 2.04 8.80
N LYS A 113 24.08 1.00 8.58
CA LYS A 113 23.53 0.02 9.56
C LYS A 113 22.42 0.59 10.45
N ILE A 114 21.49 1.35 9.87
CA ILE A 114 20.41 2.05 10.62
C ILE A 114 19.46 1.05 11.27
N PHE A 115 19.01 0.07 10.49
CA PHE A 115 18.18 -1.04 10.95
C PHE A 115 18.98 -2.34 10.99
N ASN A 116 18.45 -3.34 11.67
CA ASN A 116 19.04 -4.69 11.67
C ASN A 116 18.79 -5.38 10.31
N ASN A 117 19.52 -6.48 10.06
CA ASN A 117 19.41 -7.21 8.80
C ASN A 117 17.99 -7.75 8.58
N ASN A 118 17.30 -8.22 9.62
CA ASN A 118 15.94 -8.74 9.49
C ASN A 118 14.98 -7.73 8.86
N VAL A 119 15.02 -6.47 9.30
CA VAL A 119 14.19 -5.39 8.75
C VAL A 119 14.64 -5.00 7.35
N LEU A 120 15.95 -4.91 7.11
CA LEU A 120 16.50 -4.58 5.80
C LEU A 120 16.20 -5.64 4.75
N ASP A 121 16.17 -6.92 5.13
CA ASP A 121 15.86 -8.05 4.25
C ASP A 121 14.40 -7.98 3.77
N VAL A 122 13.45 -7.68 4.67
CA VAL A 122 12.03 -7.46 4.31
C VAL A 122 11.90 -6.33 3.29
N ILE A 123 12.59 -5.21 3.52
CA ILE A 123 12.54 -4.06 2.60
C ILE A 123 13.19 -4.39 1.27
N ARG A 124 14.30 -5.14 1.27
CA ARG A 124 14.97 -5.59 0.05
C ARG A 124 14.06 -6.49 -0.77
N ASP A 125 13.35 -7.41 -0.14
CA ASP A 125 12.38 -8.28 -0.81
C ASP A 125 11.26 -7.46 -1.47
N ILE A 126 10.72 -6.45 -0.78
CA ILE A 126 9.72 -5.53 -1.35
C ILE A 126 10.29 -4.81 -2.58
N VAL A 127 11.50 -4.24 -2.47
CA VAL A 127 12.15 -3.51 -3.56
C VAL A 127 12.34 -4.40 -4.79
N VAL A 128 12.76 -5.65 -4.58
CA VAL A 128 12.94 -6.64 -5.65
C VAL A 128 11.60 -7.04 -6.27
N ALA A 129 10.63 -7.42 -5.44
CA ALA A 129 9.33 -7.93 -5.89
C ALA A 129 8.48 -6.89 -6.65
N THR A 130 8.57 -5.63 -6.24
CA THR A 130 7.88 -4.50 -6.89
C THR A 130 8.65 -3.94 -8.11
N GLY A 131 9.87 -4.41 -8.34
CA GLY A 131 10.72 -3.99 -9.45
C GLY A 131 10.53 -4.82 -10.71
N SER A 132 11.27 -4.43 -11.75
CA SER A 132 11.44 -5.28 -12.94
C SER A 132 12.25 -6.52 -12.58
N LYS A 133 11.99 -7.62 -13.30
CA LYS A 133 12.79 -8.85 -13.21
C LYS A 133 14.28 -8.53 -13.30
N SER A 134 15.01 -8.91 -12.26
CA SER A 134 16.48 -8.85 -12.22
C SER A 134 17.06 -9.96 -13.10
N ASN A 135 18.31 -9.79 -13.54
CA ASN A 135 19.08 -10.86 -14.20
C ASN A 135 19.17 -12.12 -13.33
N ASN A 136 19.03 -11.99 -12.00
CA ASN A 136 18.91 -13.10 -11.07
C ASN A 136 17.43 -13.46 -10.85
N VAL A 137 16.91 -14.35 -11.69
CA VAL A 137 15.51 -14.81 -11.68
C VAL A 137 15.15 -15.55 -10.40
N GLU A 138 16.07 -16.34 -9.84
CA GLU A 138 15.82 -17.10 -8.61
C GLU A 138 15.63 -16.18 -7.40
N ASN A 139 16.50 -15.17 -7.25
CA ASN A 139 16.37 -14.17 -6.18
C ASN A 139 15.08 -13.35 -6.32
N TYR A 140 14.69 -13.02 -7.54
CA TYR A 140 13.42 -12.32 -7.81
C TYR A 140 12.21 -13.17 -7.38
N ASN A 141 12.18 -14.44 -7.78
CA ASN A 141 11.10 -15.35 -7.42
C ASN A 141 10.99 -15.54 -5.91
N GLU A 142 12.11 -15.77 -5.23
CA GLU A 142 12.15 -15.93 -3.77
C GLU A 142 11.65 -14.67 -3.02
N ALA A 143 12.02 -13.48 -3.48
CA ALA A 143 11.52 -12.23 -2.92
C ALA A 143 9.99 -12.09 -3.11
N CYS A 144 9.48 -12.37 -4.32
CA CYS A 144 8.04 -12.36 -4.58
C CYS A 144 7.28 -13.35 -3.69
N LEU A 145 7.83 -14.54 -3.44
CA LEU A 145 7.24 -15.53 -2.54
C LEU A 145 7.17 -15.02 -1.09
N ARG A 146 8.25 -14.41 -0.59
CA ARG A 146 8.28 -13.86 0.78
C ARG A 146 7.30 -12.70 0.95
N VAL A 147 7.22 -11.79 -0.02
CA VAL A 147 6.29 -10.65 0.00
C VAL A 147 4.83 -11.09 -0.08
N THR A 148 4.53 -12.15 -0.83
CA THR A 148 3.16 -12.62 -1.04
C THR A 148 2.71 -13.73 -0.09
N ARG A 149 3.58 -14.18 0.83
CA ARG A 149 3.32 -15.33 1.72
C ARG A 149 2.01 -15.22 2.50
N ASN A 150 1.70 -14.03 2.99
CA ASN A 150 0.54 -13.76 3.83
C ASN A 150 -0.62 -13.12 3.04
N PHE A 151 -0.58 -13.17 1.71
CA PHE A 151 -1.61 -12.59 0.87
C PHE A 151 -2.83 -13.52 0.81
N ASP A 152 -3.94 -13.08 1.42
CA ASP A 152 -5.23 -13.76 1.38
C ASP A 152 -6.12 -13.15 0.29
N ILE A 153 -6.39 -13.94 -0.75
CA ILE A 153 -7.25 -13.57 -1.87
C ILE A 153 -8.68 -13.27 -1.40
N LYS A 154 -9.23 -14.08 -0.49
CA LYS A 154 -10.62 -13.92 -0.04
C LYS A 154 -10.75 -12.61 0.73
N HIS A 155 -9.84 -12.38 1.68
CA HIS A 155 -9.82 -11.12 2.43
C HIS A 155 -9.65 -9.90 1.52
N PHE A 156 -8.80 -9.98 0.51
CA PHE A 156 -8.62 -8.89 -0.44
C PHE A 156 -9.90 -8.60 -1.25
N VAL A 157 -10.60 -9.65 -1.72
CA VAL A 157 -11.87 -9.50 -2.44
C VAL A 157 -12.95 -8.92 -1.53
N ASP A 158 -13.09 -9.42 -0.30
CA ASP A 158 -14.07 -8.92 0.68
C ASP A 158 -13.87 -7.42 0.95
N GLN A 159 -12.61 -6.97 1.01
CA GLN A 159 -12.28 -5.56 1.14
C GLN A 159 -12.58 -4.71 -0.10
N LEU A 160 -12.34 -5.24 -1.30
CA LEU A 160 -12.71 -4.57 -2.55
C LEU A 160 -14.23 -4.40 -2.65
N GLU A 161 -15.00 -5.42 -2.28
CA GLU A 161 -16.46 -5.35 -2.26
C GLU A 161 -16.96 -4.34 -1.23
N THR A 162 -16.36 -4.32 -0.04
CA THR A 162 -16.69 -3.35 1.01
C THR A 162 -16.41 -1.92 0.54
N PHE A 163 -15.26 -1.71 -0.09
CA PHE A 163 -14.91 -0.43 -0.71
C PHE A 163 -15.92 -0.04 -1.79
N LYS A 164 -16.31 -0.97 -2.68
CA LYS A 164 -17.25 -0.70 -3.75
C LYS A 164 -18.63 -0.31 -3.23
N LYS A 165 -19.13 -1.02 -2.21
CA LYS A 165 -20.39 -0.70 -1.53
C LYS A 165 -20.36 0.70 -0.92
N TRP A 166 -19.25 1.09 -0.31
CA TRP A 166 -19.08 2.43 0.24
C TRP A 166 -19.04 3.48 -0.87
N GLU A 167 -18.27 3.26 -1.94
CA GLU A 167 -18.16 4.18 -3.08
C GLU A 167 -19.55 4.46 -3.67
N ASP A 168 -20.35 3.41 -3.86
CA ASP A 168 -21.72 3.52 -4.37
C ASP A 168 -22.67 4.23 -3.39
N TYR A 169 -22.48 4.09 -2.08
CA TYR A 169 -23.23 4.82 -1.06
C TYR A 169 -22.82 6.30 -1.01
N PHE A 170 -21.52 6.57 -1.03
CA PHE A 170 -20.95 7.90 -0.94
C PHE A 170 -21.35 8.77 -2.14
N LEU A 171 -21.20 8.26 -3.37
CA LEU A 171 -21.61 8.95 -4.61
C LEU A 171 -23.11 9.29 -4.64
N LYS A 172 -23.96 8.52 -3.93
CA LYS A 172 -25.39 8.80 -3.78
C LYS A 172 -25.69 9.86 -2.71
N SER A 173 -24.78 10.06 -1.76
CA SER A 173 -24.94 10.98 -0.62
C SER A 173 -24.52 12.43 -0.94
N ASP A 174 -23.65 12.58 -1.95
CA ASP A 174 -22.84 13.78 -2.23
C ASP A 174 -23.62 15.03 -2.71
N SER A 175 -24.91 14.89 -3.07
CA SER A 175 -25.71 16.04 -3.54
C SER A 175 -26.21 16.97 -2.42
N SER A 176 -26.16 16.55 -1.16
CA SER A 176 -26.91 17.21 -0.07
C SER A 176 -26.09 18.10 0.87
N LEU A 177 -24.76 17.92 0.91
CA LEU A 177 -23.90 18.60 1.89
C LEU A 177 -23.29 19.91 1.39
N VAL A 178 -23.31 20.16 0.07
CA VAL A 178 -22.91 21.44 -0.52
C VAL A 178 -24.13 22.36 -0.57
N THR A 179 -24.67 22.73 0.60
CA THR A 179 -25.59 23.86 0.66
C THR A 179 -24.77 25.14 0.71
N ASN A 180 -24.72 25.85 -0.41
CA ASN A 180 -24.14 27.19 -0.49
C ASN A 180 -24.98 28.13 0.40
N ILE A 181 -24.57 28.36 1.64
CA ILE A 181 -25.26 29.29 2.54
C ILE A 181 -24.80 30.70 2.19
N ASP A 182 -25.69 31.48 1.56
CA ASP A 182 -25.47 32.91 1.35
C ASP A 182 -25.36 33.62 2.71
N LEU A 183 -24.18 34.17 2.99
CA LEU A 183 -23.88 34.85 4.26
C LEU A 183 -24.81 36.05 4.50
N LYS A 184 -25.24 36.77 3.45
CA LYS A 184 -26.17 37.89 3.61
C LYS A 184 -27.55 37.41 4.03
N HIS A 185 -28.00 36.29 3.47
CA HIS A 185 -29.25 35.65 3.86
C HIS A 185 -29.17 35.16 5.31
N PHE A 186 -28.08 34.49 5.70
CA PHE A 186 -27.86 34.01 7.07
C PHE A 186 -27.84 35.16 8.09
N ILE A 187 -27.10 36.25 7.82
CA ILE A 187 -27.05 37.43 8.71
C ILE A 187 -28.43 38.07 8.87
N ASN A 188 -29.24 38.12 7.80
CA ASN A 188 -30.58 38.69 7.88
C ASN A 188 -31.54 37.79 8.68
N LEU A 189 -31.41 36.47 8.60
CA LEU A 189 -32.15 35.52 9.42
C LEU A 189 -31.80 35.64 10.92
N MET A 190 -30.57 36.07 11.23
CA MET A 190 -30.07 36.26 12.60
C MET A 190 -30.54 37.56 13.28
N LYS A 191 -31.15 38.50 12.54
CA LYS A 191 -31.69 39.76 13.12
C LYS A 191 -33.00 39.58 13.88
N ASP A 192 -33.71 38.48 13.64
CA ASP A 192 -34.97 38.16 14.30
C ASP A 192 -34.72 37.37 15.60
N ARG A 193 -35.21 37.88 16.74
CA ARG A 193 -34.88 37.37 18.08
C ARG A 193 -35.53 36.02 18.41
N GLU A 194 -36.66 35.66 17.79
CA GLU A 194 -37.30 34.35 17.99
C GLU A 194 -36.82 33.33 16.96
N ARG A 195 -36.69 33.74 15.69
CA ARG A 195 -36.21 32.85 14.61
C ARG A 195 -34.70 32.58 14.68
N SER A 196 -33.91 33.48 15.27
CA SER A 196 -32.47 33.26 15.45
C SER A 196 -32.16 31.96 16.21
N LYS A 197 -32.95 31.59 17.23
CA LYS A 197 -32.73 30.32 17.95
C LYS A 197 -32.90 29.09 17.06
N THR A 198 -33.91 29.06 16.20
CA THR A 198 -34.15 27.93 15.27
C THR A 198 -33.12 27.91 14.14
N HIS A 199 -32.68 29.07 13.65
CA HIS A 199 -31.61 29.17 12.67
C HIS A 199 -30.24 28.76 13.23
N ILE A 200 -29.94 29.12 14.49
CA ILE A 200 -28.73 28.65 15.20
C ILE A 200 -28.80 27.13 15.35
N ALA A 201 -29.93 26.56 15.78
CA ALA A 201 -30.09 25.11 15.90
C ALA A 201 -29.85 24.40 14.56
N LYS A 202 -30.44 24.90 13.47
CA LYS A 202 -30.24 24.34 12.13
C LYS A 202 -28.80 24.49 11.62
N ALA A 203 -28.13 25.60 11.95
CA ALA A 203 -26.72 25.80 11.62
C ALA A 203 -25.81 24.84 12.42
N MET A 204 -26.12 24.59 13.69
CA MET A 204 -25.43 23.59 14.51
C MET A 204 -25.64 22.17 13.97
N GLU A 205 -26.86 21.80 13.57
CA GLU A 205 -27.14 20.52 12.90
C GLU A 205 -26.35 20.34 11.61
N LEU A 206 -26.27 21.40 10.78
CA LEU A 206 -25.48 21.35 9.54
C LEU A 206 -23.99 21.20 9.82
N ARG A 207 -23.47 21.96 10.80
CA ARG A 207 -22.08 21.85 11.26
C ARG A 207 -21.79 20.44 11.74
N ASP A 208 -22.66 19.85 12.56
CA ASP A 208 -22.47 18.51 13.11
C ASP A 208 -22.53 17.45 12.01
N SER A 209 -23.42 17.62 11.03
CA SER A 209 -23.48 16.79 9.81
C SER A 209 -22.19 16.89 8.98
N PHE A 210 -21.65 18.10 8.80
CA PHE A 210 -20.39 18.32 8.09
C PHE A 210 -19.21 17.68 8.82
N TYR A 211 -19.13 17.81 10.14
CA TYR A 211 -18.08 17.17 10.93
C TYR A 211 -18.16 15.64 10.86
N LYS A 212 -19.37 15.07 10.93
CA LYS A 212 -19.58 13.64 10.73
C LYS A 212 -19.10 13.20 9.34
N TYR A 213 -19.47 13.94 8.30
CA TYR A 213 -19.03 13.67 6.93
C TYR A 213 -17.50 13.71 6.78
N MET A 214 -16.83 14.69 7.38
CA MET A 214 -15.38 14.80 7.38
C MET A 214 -14.72 13.62 8.10
N ALA A 215 -15.28 13.17 9.23
CA ALA A 215 -14.78 12.01 9.97
C ALA A 215 -14.94 10.70 9.17
N ASP A 216 -16.09 10.52 8.52
CA ASP A 216 -16.36 9.38 7.63
C ASP A 216 -15.38 9.37 6.45
N TRP A 217 -15.14 10.54 5.82
CA TRP A 217 -14.18 10.69 4.74
C TRP A 217 -12.74 10.38 5.17
N LYS A 218 -12.33 10.82 6.36
CA LYS A 218 -11.01 10.51 6.93
C LYS A 218 -10.81 9.01 7.10
N THR A 219 -11.78 8.35 7.73
CA THR A 219 -11.75 6.91 7.96
C THR A 219 -11.65 6.16 6.64
N HIS A 220 -12.41 6.62 5.65
CA HIS A 220 -12.37 6.07 4.31
C HIS A 220 -11.01 6.25 3.62
N LEU A 221 -10.41 7.44 3.68
CA LEU A 221 -9.09 7.70 3.10
C LEU A 221 -8.03 6.76 3.68
N ILE A 222 -8.07 6.49 4.99
CA ILE A 222 -7.17 5.53 5.65
C ILE A 222 -7.41 4.11 5.10
N ASN A 223 -8.68 3.68 5.00
CA ASN A 223 -9.03 2.36 4.49
C ASN A 223 -8.65 2.19 3.01
N MET A 224 -8.81 3.21 2.18
CA MET A 224 -8.34 3.22 0.78
C MET A 224 -6.84 2.99 0.69
N ASN A 225 -6.08 3.61 1.58
CA ASN A 225 -4.62 3.46 1.59
C ASN A 225 -4.18 2.07 2.06
N LYS A 226 -4.87 1.48 3.06
CA LYS A 226 -4.68 0.09 3.46
C LYS A 226 -4.98 -0.86 2.29
N LEU A 227 -6.09 -0.61 1.59
CA LEU A 227 -6.49 -1.36 0.39
C LEU A 227 -5.46 -1.20 -0.72
N LEU A 228 -4.89 -0.01 -0.92
CA LEU A 228 -3.83 0.25 -1.90
C LEU A 228 -2.58 -0.57 -1.59
N CYS A 229 -2.14 -0.63 -0.33
CA CYS A 229 -1.02 -1.48 0.07
C CYS A 229 -1.28 -2.96 -0.25
N ARG A 230 -2.49 -3.45 0.04
CA ARG A 230 -2.88 -4.84 -0.28
C ARG A 230 -3.00 -5.07 -1.79
N ALA A 231 -3.49 -4.10 -2.54
CA ALA A 231 -3.54 -4.14 -4.00
C ALA A 231 -2.14 -4.20 -4.63
N GLN A 232 -1.14 -3.57 -4.00
CA GLN A 232 0.25 -3.68 -4.45
C GLN A 232 0.82 -5.09 -4.21
N VAL A 233 0.50 -5.71 -3.06
CA VAL A 233 0.84 -7.13 -2.83
C VAL A 233 0.11 -8.03 -3.84
N ALA A 234 -1.18 -7.76 -4.08
CA ALA A 234 -1.98 -8.47 -5.08
C ALA A 234 -1.38 -8.35 -6.49
N LYS A 235 -0.87 -7.18 -6.86
CA LYS A 235 -0.19 -6.96 -8.14
C LYS A 235 1.04 -7.85 -8.29
N VAL A 236 1.85 -7.98 -7.24
CA VAL A 236 3.01 -8.91 -7.24
C VAL A 236 2.52 -10.35 -7.37
N PHE A 237 1.51 -10.74 -6.60
CA PHE A 237 0.94 -12.08 -6.60
C PHE A 237 0.37 -12.50 -7.97
N TYR A 238 -0.56 -11.71 -8.52
CA TYR A 238 -1.18 -12.01 -9.81
C TYR A 238 -0.23 -11.80 -10.99
N GLY A 239 0.69 -10.86 -10.89
CA GLY A 239 1.76 -10.71 -11.88
C GLY A 239 2.57 -12.00 -12.00
N ARG A 240 2.88 -12.63 -10.86
CA ARG A 240 3.58 -13.92 -10.85
C ARG A 240 2.73 -15.06 -11.41
N GLN A 241 1.47 -15.18 -11.01
CA GLN A 241 0.57 -16.22 -11.56
C GLN A 241 0.41 -16.08 -13.07
N ASN A 242 0.29 -14.85 -13.58
CA ASN A 242 0.15 -14.60 -15.01
C ASN A 242 1.37 -15.10 -15.80
N GLU A 243 2.58 -14.88 -15.29
CA GLU A 243 3.81 -15.40 -15.91
C GLU A 243 3.86 -16.93 -15.91
N GLU A 244 3.34 -17.58 -14.87
CA GLU A 244 3.26 -19.05 -14.81
C GLU A 244 2.27 -19.60 -15.84
N VAL A 245 1.11 -18.97 -15.95
CA VAL A 245 0.12 -19.30 -16.98
C VAL A 245 0.69 -19.09 -18.38
N GLU A 246 1.48 -18.04 -18.59
CA GLU A 246 2.13 -17.76 -19.87
C GLU A 246 3.15 -18.86 -20.25
N ILE A 247 3.95 -19.33 -19.29
CA ILE A 247 4.88 -20.46 -19.50
C ILE A 247 4.11 -21.71 -19.93
N VAL A 248 3.05 -22.06 -19.18
CA VAL A 248 2.22 -23.25 -19.47
C VAL A 248 1.57 -23.10 -20.84
N SER A 249 0.96 -21.95 -21.12
CA SER A 249 0.33 -21.65 -22.41
C SER A 249 1.33 -21.79 -23.57
N GLN A 250 2.57 -21.33 -23.38
CA GLN A 250 3.61 -21.45 -24.39
C GLN A 250 4.05 -22.91 -24.60
N SER A 251 4.14 -23.71 -23.54
CA SER A 251 4.41 -25.15 -23.64
C SER A 251 3.33 -25.88 -24.44
N TYR A 252 2.06 -25.59 -24.18
CA TYR A 252 0.94 -26.17 -24.94
C TYR A 252 0.93 -25.73 -26.40
N LYS A 253 1.30 -24.47 -26.69
CA LYS A 253 1.42 -23.97 -28.06
C LYS A 253 2.54 -24.68 -28.84
N VAL A 254 3.66 -24.96 -28.19
CA VAL A 254 4.75 -25.77 -28.81
C VAL A 254 4.26 -27.20 -29.07
N TYR A 255 3.53 -27.79 -28.12
CA TYR A 255 2.95 -29.12 -28.29
C TYR A 255 1.95 -29.18 -29.46
N GLU A 256 1.08 -28.18 -29.60
CA GLU A 256 0.15 -28.02 -30.73
C GLU A 256 0.90 -27.97 -32.07
N ASN A 257 1.92 -27.10 -32.19
CA ASN A 257 2.74 -27.01 -33.42
C ASN A 257 3.42 -28.34 -33.78
N ASN A 258 3.88 -29.10 -32.76
CA ASN A 258 4.47 -30.42 -32.97
C ASN A 258 3.44 -31.44 -33.46
N LEU A 259 2.22 -31.42 -32.91
CA LEU A 259 1.12 -32.25 -33.40
C LEU A 259 0.76 -31.93 -34.85
N GLU A 260 0.68 -30.65 -35.21
CA GLU A 260 0.43 -30.23 -36.59
C GLU A 260 1.51 -30.73 -37.55
N SER A 261 2.78 -30.64 -37.15
CA SER A 261 3.92 -31.17 -37.93
C SER A 261 3.82 -32.69 -38.14
N VAL A 262 3.47 -33.44 -37.09
CA VAL A 262 3.26 -34.89 -37.18
C VAL A 262 2.09 -35.24 -38.11
N VAL A 263 0.97 -34.52 -37.99
CA VAL A 263 -0.20 -34.70 -38.87
C VAL A 263 0.16 -34.41 -40.33
N GLN A 264 0.94 -33.37 -40.59
CA GLN A 264 1.41 -33.06 -41.94
C GLN A 264 2.31 -34.16 -42.50
N ALA A 265 3.27 -34.66 -41.71
CA ALA A 265 4.13 -35.77 -42.11
C ALA A 265 3.34 -37.06 -42.41
N MET A 266 2.26 -37.33 -41.67
CA MET A 266 1.37 -38.46 -41.95
C MET A 266 0.62 -38.29 -43.27
N LYS A 267 0.12 -37.09 -43.58
CA LYS A 267 -0.54 -36.79 -44.86
C LYS A 267 0.42 -36.94 -46.04
N ASP A 268 1.65 -36.45 -45.89
CA ASP A 268 2.68 -36.57 -46.92
C ASP A 268 3.02 -38.04 -47.18
N MET A 269 3.20 -38.85 -46.13
CA MET A 269 3.42 -40.30 -46.26
C MET A 269 2.25 -41.03 -46.93
N GLN A 270 1.01 -40.62 -46.64
CA GLN A 270 -0.19 -41.17 -47.28
C GLN A 270 -0.23 -40.84 -48.79
N SER A 271 0.23 -39.65 -49.17
CA SER A 271 0.28 -39.21 -50.58
C SER A 271 1.33 -39.96 -51.42
N ILE A 272 2.41 -40.44 -50.79
CA ILE A 272 3.53 -41.13 -51.46
C ILE A 272 3.21 -42.63 -51.70
N GLY A 273 2.05 -43.12 -51.24
CA GLY A 273 1.59 -44.51 -51.47
C GLY A 273 2.42 -45.58 -50.76
N ASN A 274 3.31 -45.20 -49.84
CA ASN A 274 4.24 -46.10 -49.19
C ASN A 274 3.76 -46.42 -47.76
N CYS A 275 2.66 -47.19 -47.65
CA CYS A 275 2.09 -47.61 -46.37
C CYS A 275 2.79 -48.88 -45.84
N SER A 276 4.10 -48.80 -45.64
CA SER A 276 4.88 -49.89 -45.06
C SER A 276 5.02 -49.69 -43.55
N ARG A 277 4.17 -50.39 -42.79
CA ARG A 277 4.23 -50.64 -41.33
C ARG A 277 4.55 -49.41 -40.47
N TYR A 278 3.51 -48.87 -39.83
CA TYR A 278 3.61 -47.96 -38.69
C TYR A 278 4.64 -48.50 -37.68
N GLN A 279 5.83 -47.92 -37.64
CA GLN A 279 6.70 -48.02 -36.48
C GLN A 279 6.11 -47.05 -35.45
N ASN A 280 5.80 -47.60 -34.28
CA ASN A 280 5.22 -46.87 -33.15
C ASN A 280 5.96 -45.52 -33.01
N PRO A 281 5.29 -44.36 -33.11
CA PRO A 281 5.96 -43.09 -32.90
C PRO A 281 6.61 -43.16 -31.52
N LEU A 282 7.92 -42.88 -31.45
CA LEU A 282 8.62 -42.76 -30.17
C LEU A 282 7.77 -41.88 -29.23
N PRO A 283 7.67 -42.23 -27.94
CA PRO A 283 6.83 -41.49 -27.01
C PRO A 283 7.16 -40.01 -27.14
N ILE A 284 6.14 -39.19 -27.37
CA ILE A 284 6.27 -37.75 -27.61
C ILE A 284 7.09 -37.19 -26.44
N SER A 285 8.38 -36.95 -26.65
CA SER A 285 9.27 -36.49 -25.57
C SER A 285 8.99 -35.05 -25.16
N ALA A 286 8.01 -34.42 -25.81
CA ALA A 286 7.53 -33.06 -25.61
C ALA A 286 6.17 -32.98 -24.90
N ALA A 287 5.66 -34.08 -24.32
CA ALA A 287 4.62 -33.96 -23.30
C ALA A 287 5.22 -33.18 -22.09
N PRO A 288 4.47 -32.28 -21.44
CA PRO A 288 4.99 -31.45 -20.35
C PRO A 288 5.57 -32.25 -19.17
N SER A 289 5.28 -33.55 -19.10
CA SER A 289 5.86 -34.52 -18.17
C SER A 289 7.33 -34.90 -18.42
N ASN A 290 7.96 -34.51 -19.54
CA ASN A 290 9.35 -34.85 -19.90
C ASN A 290 10.32 -33.66 -20.04
N ILE A 291 9.87 -32.44 -19.71
CA ILE A 291 10.78 -31.29 -19.57
C ILE A 291 11.66 -31.57 -18.35
N SER A 292 12.98 -31.44 -18.52
CA SER A 292 13.95 -31.77 -17.48
C SER A 292 13.56 -31.12 -16.15
N GLN A 293 13.59 -31.88 -15.05
CA GLN A 293 13.27 -31.38 -13.70
C GLN A 293 14.13 -30.17 -13.30
N SER A 294 15.24 -29.91 -14.00
CA SER A 294 16.09 -28.72 -13.84
C SER A 294 15.51 -27.43 -14.41
N GLU A 295 14.57 -27.47 -15.36
CA GLU A 295 13.93 -26.27 -15.94
C GLU A 295 12.64 -25.86 -15.21
N PHE A 296 12.09 -26.74 -14.37
CA PHE A 296 10.94 -26.45 -13.49
C PHE A 296 11.41 -25.92 -12.13
N SER A 297 12.03 -24.74 -12.11
CA SER A 297 12.00 -23.90 -10.92
C SER A 297 10.66 -23.16 -10.88
N ILE A 298 9.56 -23.90 -10.70
CA ILE A 298 8.21 -23.33 -10.65
C ILE A 298 7.87 -22.96 -9.20
N PRO A 299 7.71 -21.66 -8.89
CA PRO A 299 7.32 -21.15 -7.59
C PRO A 299 5.98 -21.67 -7.09
N LEU A 300 5.00 -22.04 -7.93
CA LEU A 300 3.79 -22.74 -7.48
C LEU A 300 4.10 -24.12 -6.87
N ALA A 301 5.02 -24.88 -7.47
CA ALA A 301 5.51 -26.14 -6.90
C ALA A 301 6.30 -25.87 -5.61
N ARG A 302 7.10 -24.80 -5.54
CA ARG A 302 7.75 -24.35 -4.29
C ARG A 302 6.74 -23.84 -3.25
N GLN A 303 5.65 -23.17 -3.63
CA GLN A 303 4.59 -22.69 -2.74
C GLN A 303 3.81 -23.86 -2.18
N LEU A 304 3.46 -24.84 -3.02
CA LEU A 304 2.87 -26.09 -2.60
C LEU A 304 3.81 -26.86 -1.68
N GLU A 305 5.09 -27.01 -2.02
CA GLU A 305 6.11 -27.61 -1.15
C GLU A 305 6.26 -26.84 0.18
N MET A 306 6.19 -25.52 0.17
CA MET A 306 6.32 -24.68 1.37
C MET A 306 5.07 -24.76 2.25
N ILE A 307 3.87 -24.79 1.66
CA ILE A 307 2.59 -25.03 2.33
C ILE A 307 2.55 -26.45 2.91
N ILE A 308 2.97 -27.46 2.13
CA ILE A 308 3.08 -28.86 2.57
C ILE A 308 4.13 -28.98 3.69
N SER A 309 5.25 -28.29 3.59
CA SER A 309 6.31 -28.26 4.60
C SER A 309 5.89 -27.49 5.86
N ALA A 310 5.10 -26.43 5.74
CA ALA A 310 4.50 -25.72 6.87
C ALA A 310 3.45 -26.58 7.58
N ALA A 311 2.61 -27.31 6.83
CA ALA A 311 1.65 -28.28 7.36
C ALA A 311 2.35 -29.47 8.06
N LYS A 312 3.53 -29.88 7.59
CA LYS A 312 4.36 -30.93 8.21
C LYS A 312 5.11 -30.46 9.47
N ARG A 313 5.42 -29.16 9.59
CA ARG A 313 6.09 -28.55 10.76
C ARG A 313 5.08 -28.11 11.83
N GLY A 314 4.13 -28.99 12.17
CA GLY A 314 3.21 -28.76 13.26
C GLY A 314 3.96 -28.42 14.56
N LYS A 315 3.65 -27.24 15.11
CA LYS A 315 4.07 -26.70 16.42
C LYS A 315 5.52 -26.20 16.55
N VAL A 316 5.85 -25.03 16.00
CA VAL A 316 6.81 -24.11 16.64
C VAL A 316 6.43 -22.65 16.34
N ASP A 317 6.06 -21.96 17.43
CA ASP A 317 6.04 -20.51 17.70
C ASP A 317 5.16 -19.58 16.85
N GLU A 318 3.96 -19.31 17.39
CA GLU A 318 3.02 -18.24 17.01
C GLU A 318 3.57 -16.83 17.31
N SER A 319 4.85 -16.67 17.66
CA SER A 319 5.47 -15.40 18.06
C SER A 319 5.95 -14.51 16.90
N ARG A 320 5.64 -14.86 15.64
CA ARG A 320 6.04 -14.08 14.45
C ARG A 320 4.89 -13.44 13.69
N THR A 321 3.71 -13.40 14.28
CA THR A 321 2.59 -12.60 13.79
C THR A 321 2.80 -11.15 14.18
N ALA A 322 3.44 -10.39 13.31
CA ALA A 322 2.87 -9.07 13.04
C ALA A 322 1.56 -9.34 12.28
N GLU A 323 0.52 -9.74 13.01
CA GLU A 323 -0.81 -9.30 12.64
C GLU A 323 -0.67 -7.80 12.39
N ILE A 324 -1.16 -7.34 11.25
CA ILE A 324 -1.37 -5.91 11.06
C ILE A 324 -2.57 -5.60 11.95
N ASP A 325 -2.32 -5.60 13.26
CA ASP A 325 -3.25 -5.10 14.25
C ASP A 325 -3.09 -3.59 14.17
N LEU A 326 -3.87 -3.01 13.26
CA LEU A 326 -4.09 -1.59 13.21
C LEU A 326 -4.99 -1.29 14.40
N ASP A 327 -4.38 -1.09 15.56
CA ASP A 327 -5.06 -0.83 16.83
C ASP A 327 -6.35 -0.02 16.62
N ASP A 328 -7.44 -0.56 17.16
CA ASP A 328 -8.78 0.03 17.19
C ASP A 328 -8.86 1.31 18.07
N GLU A 329 -7.76 2.02 18.34
CA GLU A 329 -7.72 3.26 19.12
C GLU A 329 -7.77 4.54 18.27
N ILE A 330 -7.87 4.43 16.93
CA ILE A 330 -7.77 5.51 15.93
C ILE A 330 -8.97 6.51 15.94
N TYR A 331 -9.99 6.27 16.78
CA TYR A 331 -11.35 6.80 16.55
C TYR A 331 -11.65 8.23 17.01
N LEU A 332 -10.76 8.90 17.73
CA LEU A 332 -11.00 10.27 18.15
C LEU A 332 -9.82 11.11 17.62
N PHE A 333 -10.07 12.13 16.81
CA PHE A 333 -9.73 13.49 17.24
C PHE A 333 -9.78 14.60 16.18
N PHE A 334 -9.69 14.35 14.86
CA PHE A 334 -9.66 15.41 13.80
C PHE A 334 -10.84 16.41 13.79
N LEU A 335 -10.91 17.31 14.77
CA LEU A 335 -11.97 18.30 14.94
C LEU A 335 -11.46 19.69 15.27
N GLN A 336 -10.15 19.94 15.28
CA GLN A 336 -9.64 21.30 15.38
C GLN A 336 -8.63 21.56 14.25
N ASP A 337 -8.63 22.80 13.77
CA ASP A 337 -7.71 23.35 12.77
C ASP A 337 -7.96 23.02 11.29
N VAL A 338 -9.18 23.32 10.84
CA VAL A 338 -9.33 24.03 9.56
C VAL A 338 -9.21 25.52 9.85
N GLU A 339 -8.02 26.09 9.64
CA GLU A 339 -7.83 27.54 9.65
C GLU A 339 -8.58 28.15 8.46
N ILE A 340 -9.72 28.79 8.73
CA ILE A 340 -10.57 29.42 7.71
C ILE A 340 -9.86 30.70 7.24
N THR A 341 -9.14 30.63 6.12
CA THR A 341 -8.65 31.86 5.47
C THR A 341 -9.80 32.53 4.71
N VAL A 342 -10.41 33.53 5.31
CA VAL A 342 -11.41 34.39 4.65
C VAL A 342 -10.69 35.29 3.65
N ARG A 343 -10.73 34.95 2.36
CA ARG A 343 -10.43 35.92 1.30
C ARG A 343 -11.72 36.51 0.76
N GLN A 344 -11.88 37.81 0.98
CA GLN A 344 -12.99 38.58 0.44
C GLN A 344 -12.73 38.83 -1.05
N ASN A 345 -13.34 38.04 -1.93
CA ASN A 345 -13.38 38.33 -3.36
C ASN A 345 -14.84 38.31 -3.82
N ASN A 346 -15.34 39.47 -4.27
CA ASN A 346 -16.64 39.63 -4.92
C ASN A 346 -17.85 38.99 -4.23
N GLY A 347 -17.92 39.05 -2.90
CA GLY A 347 -19.12 38.66 -2.14
C GLY A 347 -19.36 37.16 -2.03
N PHE A 348 -18.39 36.31 -2.40
CA PHE A 348 -18.42 34.86 -2.18
C PHE A 348 -17.30 34.43 -1.24
N PHE A 349 -17.61 33.47 -0.38
CA PHE A 349 -16.60 32.74 0.39
C PHE A 349 -16.24 31.48 -0.41
N VAL A 350 -14.97 31.35 -0.77
CA VAL A 350 -14.44 30.12 -1.33
C VAL A 350 -13.76 29.37 -0.20
N PHE A 351 -14.30 28.22 0.17
CA PHE A 351 -13.66 27.30 1.10
C PHE A 351 -12.63 26.48 0.32
N SER A 352 -11.38 26.94 0.31
CA SER A 352 -10.27 26.20 -0.27
C SER A 352 -9.40 25.61 0.82
N ARG A 353 -8.90 24.38 0.60
CA ARG A 353 -7.79 23.80 1.35
C ARG A 353 -6.59 24.75 1.20
N GLY A 354 -6.03 25.24 2.30
CA GLY A 354 -4.80 26.04 2.28
C GLY A 354 -3.67 25.27 1.58
N ASN A 355 -2.90 25.98 0.74
CA ASN A 355 -1.77 25.43 -0.02
C ASN A 355 -0.71 24.76 0.85
#